data_AF-A0A1Y1K280-F1
#
_entry.id   AF-A0A1Y1K280-F1
#
_cell.length_a   1.000
_cell.length_b   1.000
_cell.length_c   1.000
_cell.angle_alpha   90.00
_cell.angle_beta   90.00
_cell.angle_gamma   90.00
#
_symmetry.space_group_name_H-M   'P 1'
#
loop_
_entity.id
_entity.type
_entity.pdbx_description
1 polymer ?
#
loop_
_entity_poly.entity_id
_entity_poly.type
_entity_poly.pdbx_seq_one_letter_code
_entity_poly.pdbx_strand_id
1 'polypeptide(L)'
;QRLKYIFNWEAWILFVVSLLSAITAWWVCLVDYDGRYAASNFIEAFSSMMSLLFGLGITRIPKKKVVKCFLMIYIFYCIHMQTALTANIFTLLSVPRSEETIKTPEDLVNSKMPICAVE
;
A
#
# COMPACT_ATOMS: atom_id res chain seq x y z
N GLN A 1 10.22 6.73 -9.77
CA GLN A 1 9.83 5.82 -10.88
C GLN A 1 9.70 4.33 -10.50
N ARG A 2 10.29 3.83 -9.40
CA ARG A 2 10.25 2.39 -9.04
C ARG A 2 8.95 1.90 -8.35
N LEU A 3 8.18 2.78 -7.69
CA LEU A 3 6.92 2.40 -7.03
C LEU A 3 5.80 1.94 -7.97
N LYS A 4 5.79 2.41 -9.23
CA LYS A 4 4.80 2.00 -10.24
C LYS A 4 4.94 0.53 -10.68
N TYR A 5 6.08 -0.11 -10.40
CA TYR A 5 6.33 -1.52 -10.73
C TYR A 5 5.90 -2.48 -9.62
N ILE A 6 5.52 -1.97 -8.45
CA ILE A 6 5.14 -2.81 -7.30
C ILE A 6 3.75 -3.41 -7.50
N PHE A 7 2.85 -2.68 -8.15
CA PHE A 7 1.48 -3.11 -8.43
C PHE A 7 1.05 -2.61 -9.81
N ASN A 8 0.24 -3.42 -10.50
CA ASN A 8 -0.46 -2.99 -11.71
C ASN A 8 -1.23 -1.70 -11.44
N TRP A 9 -1.30 -0.82 -12.44
CA TRP A 9 -1.99 0.47 -12.33
C TRP A 9 -3.46 0.32 -11.88
N GLU A 10 -4.11 -0.78 -12.28
CA GLU A 10 -5.46 -1.17 -11.86
C GLU A 10 -5.58 -1.35 -10.34
N ALA A 11 -4.60 -1.99 -9.70
CA ALA A 11 -4.60 -2.22 -8.25
C ALA A 11 -4.46 -0.91 -7.47
N TRP A 12 -3.68 0.05 -7.98
CA TRP A 12 -3.62 1.39 -7.40
C TRP A 12 -4.95 2.14 -7.50
N ILE A 13 -5.66 2.02 -8.62
CA ILE A 13 -7.00 2.60 -8.77
C ILE A 13 -7.97 1.96 -7.78
N LEU A 14 -8.04 0.62 -7.73
CA LEU A 14 -8.90 -0.11 -6.80
C LEU A 14 -8.59 0.27 -5.35
N PHE A 15 -7.31 0.47 -5.02
CA PHE A 15 -6.88 0.92 -3.72
C PHE A 15 -7.46 2.30 -3.36
N VAL A 16 -7.30 3.29 -4.23
CA VAL A 16 -7.84 4.64 -4.01
C VAL A 16 -9.37 4.60 -3.91
N VAL A 17 -10.05 3.85 -4.78
CA VAL A 17 -11.51 3.70 -4.77
C VAL A 17 -11.99 3.06 -3.47
N SER A 18 -11.32 1.99 -3.02
CA SER A 18 -11.64 1.32 -1.75
C SER A 18 -11.50 2.26 -0.55
N LEU A 19 -10.43 3.07 -0.51
CA LEU A 19 -10.19 4.05 0.55
C LEU A 19 -11.29 5.13 0.58
N LEU A 20 -11.64 5.69 -0.58
CA LEU A 20 -12.73 6.67 -0.69
C LEU A 20 -14.08 6.07 -0.26
N SER A 21 -14.37 4.82 -0.64
CA SER A 21 -15.59 4.13 -0.22
C SER A 21 -15.63 3.91 1.31
N ALA A 22 -14.50 3.60 1.93
CA ALA A 22 -14.42 3.41 3.38
C ALA A 22 -14.58 4.72 4.14
N ILE A 23 -13.94 5.80 3.67
CA ILE A 23 -14.06 7.15 4.26
C ILE A 23 -15.52 7.61 4.18
N THR A 24 -16.16 7.46 3.02
CA THR A 24 -17.56 7.89 2.84
C THR A 24 -18.53 7.06 3.68
N ALA A 25 -18.37 5.73 3.71
CA ALA A 25 -19.19 4.86 4.56
C ALA A 25 -19.07 5.23 6.05
N TRP A 26 -17.86 5.55 6.50
CA TRP A 26 -17.60 5.97 7.87
C TRP A 26 -18.16 7.36 8.17
N TRP A 27 -17.94 8.31 7.26
CA TRP A 27 -18.44 9.67 7.39
C TRP A 27 -19.97 9.70 7.48
N VAL A 28 -20.67 8.96 6.62
CA VAL A 28 -22.13 8.81 6.68
C VAL A 28 -22.57 8.23 8.02
N CYS A 29 -21.82 7.27 8.58
CA CYS A 29 -22.10 6.70 9.90
C CYS A 29 -21.93 7.73 11.03
N LEU A 30 -20.94 8.62 10.94
CA LEU A 30 -20.70 9.67 11.94
C LEU A 30 -21.74 10.80 11.84
N VAL A 31 -22.10 11.21 10.62
CA VAL A 31 -23.12 12.25 10.39
C VAL A 31 -24.48 11.82 10.95
N ASP A 32 -24.88 10.57 10.73
CA ASP A 32 -26.12 10.02 11.29
C ASP A 32 -26.11 9.92 12.82
N TYR A 33 -24.92 9.88 13.44
CA TYR A 33 -24.78 9.75 14.88
C TYR A 33 -24.72 11.10 15.62
N ASP A 34 -23.85 12.02 15.19
CA ASP A 34 -23.58 13.26 15.94
C ASP A 34 -24.40 14.48 15.45
N GLY A 35 -25.02 14.41 14.26
CA GLY A 35 -25.99 15.40 13.75
C GLY A 35 -25.47 16.85 13.58
N ARG A 36 -24.23 17.17 13.97
CA ARG A 36 -23.61 18.50 13.86
C ARG A 36 -22.17 18.40 13.34
N TYR A 37 -21.78 19.40 12.55
CA TYR A 37 -20.45 19.61 11.92
C TYR A 37 -19.95 18.50 10.98
N ALA A 38 -20.51 18.47 9.77
CA ALA A 38 -20.13 17.53 8.70
C ALA A 38 -18.62 17.52 8.38
N ALA A 39 -17.95 18.68 8.46
CA ALA A 39 -16.52 18.80 8.18
C ALA A 39 -15.63 18.15 9.26
N SER A 40 -15.97 18.32 10.54
CA SER A 40 -15.22 17.68 11.64
C SER A 40 -15.32 16.16 11.56
N ASN A 41 -16.53 15.66 11.28
CA ASN A 41 -16.80 14.23 11.13
C ASN A 41 -16.06 13.65 9.92
N PHE A 42 -15.87 14.42 8.85
CA PHE A 42 -15.08 14.00 7.70
C PHE A 42 -13.59 13.86 8.04
N ILE A 43 -13.02 14.83 8.76
CA ILE A 43 -11.62 14.78 9.19
C ILE A 43 -11.39 13.60 10.14
N GLU A 44 -12.31 13.35 11.07
CA GLU A 44 -12.25 12.18 11.96
C GLU A 44 -12.33 10.86 11.18
N ALA A 45 -13.23 10.78 10.20
CA ALA A 45 -13.36 9.61 9.32
C ALA A 45 -12.07 9.37 8.53
N PHE A 46 -11.55 10.42 7.90
CA PHE A 46 -10.31 10.39 7.13
C PHE A 46 -9.13 9.94 7.98
N SER A 47 -8.93 10.59 9.14
CA SER A 47 -7.85 10.26 10.07
C SER A 47 -7.94 8.81 10.55
N SER A 48 -9.15 8.35 10.90
CA SER A 48 -9.37 6.96 11.34
C SER A 48 -9.04 5.94 10.23
N MET A 49 -9.46 6.20 8.99
CA MET A 49 -9.17 5.30 7.87
C MET A 49 -7.68 5.29 7.50
N MET A 50 -7.00 6.45 7.59
CA MET A 50 -5.56 6.55 7.38
C MET A 50 -4.80 5.82 8.49
N SER A 51 -5.23 5.94 9.75
CA SER A 51 -4.67 5.19 10.88
C SER A 51 -4.74 3.68 10.63
N LEU A 52 -5.91 3.16 10.23
CA LEU A 52 -6.06 1.74 9.88
C LEU A 52 -5.15 1.32 8.73
N LEU A 53 -5.03 2.17 7.70
CA LEU A 53 -4.16 1.90 6.57
C LEU A 53 -2.69 1.76 6.98
N PHE A 54 -2.24 2.51 7.99
CA PHE A 54 -0.90 2.42 8.56
C PHE A 54 -0.78 1.39 9.70
N GLY A 55 -1.83 0.63 9.99
CA GLY A 55 -1.82 -0.37 11.07
C GLY A 55 -1.92 0.24 12.47
N LEU A 56 -2.35 1.50 12.57
CA LEU A 56 -2.65 2.18 13.83
C LEU A 56 -4.11 1.95 14.26
N GLY A 57 -4.37 2.14 15.54
CA GLY A 57 -5.72 2.00 16.11
C GLY A 57 -6.67 3.12 15.70
N ILE A 58 -7.97 2.84 15.78
CA ILE A 58 -9.03 3.84 15.64
C ILE A 58 -9.48 4.35 17.00
N THR A 59 -9.87 5.62 17.06
CA THR A 59 -10.34 6.27 18.28
C THR A 59 -11.77 5.85 18.65
N ARG A 60 -12.60 5.50 17.65
CA ARG A 60 -14.03 5.22 17.84
C ARG A 60 -14.46 4.02 17.01
N ILE A 61 -15.23 3.12 17.63
CA ILE A 61 -15.81 1.94 16.97
C ILE A 61 -17.25 2.28 16.55
N PRO A 62 -17.68 1.97 15.31
CA PRO A 62 -19.00 2.34 14.83
C PRO A 62 -20.04 1.47 15.55
N LYS A 63 -21.20 2.03 15.91
CA LYS A 63 -22.23 1.26 16.65
C LYS A 63 -23.06 0.36 15.73
N LYS A 64 -23.27 0.77 14.48
CA LYS A 64 -24.09 0.04 13.49
C LYS A 64 -23.42 -1.28 13.10
N LYS A 65 -24.15 -2.40 13.22
CA LYS A 65 -23.65 -3.76 12.90
C LYS A 65 -23.13 -3.87 11.47
N VAL A 66 -23.80 -3.22 10.51
CA VAL A 66 -23.41 -3.21 9.10
C VAL A 66 -22.04 -2.56 8.91
N VAL A 67 -21.81 -1.40 9.53
CA VAL A 67 -20.54 -0.67 9.43
C VAL A 67 -19.43 -1.38 10.19
N LYS A 68 -19.74 -2.06 11.31
CA LYS A 68 -18.79 -2.95 11.99
C LYS A 68 -18.33 -4.10 11.08
N CYS A 69 -19.26 -4.75 10.38
CA CYS A 69 -18.93 -5.82 9.45
C CYS A 69 -18.06 -5.30 8.28
N PHE A 70 -18.45 -4.16 7.70
CA PHE A 70 -17.66 -3.49 6.67
C PHE A 70 -16.25 -3.14 7.17
N LEU A 71 -16.13 -2.58 8.37
CA LEU A 71 -14.85 -2.26 9.00
C LEU A 71 -13.96 -3.51 9.15
N MET A 72 -14.52 -4.64 9.58
CA MET A 72 -13.76 -5.89 9.68
C MET A 72 -13.22 -6.34 8.32
N ILE A 73 -14.04 -6.31 7.27
CA ILE A 73 -13.62 -6.63 5.91
C ILE A 73 -12.52 -5.67 5.44
N TYR A 74 -12.67 -4.38 5.74
CA TYR A 74 -11.69 -3.36 5.40
C TYR A 74 -10.36 -3.56 6.13
N ILE A 75 -10.38 -4.00 7.41
CA ILE A 75 -9.17 -4.35 8.16
C ILE A 75 -8.45 -5.52 7.49
N PHE A 76 -9.17 -6.58 7.10
CA PHE A 76 -8.57 -7.69 6.34
C PHE A 76 -7.92 -7.19 5.06
N TYR A 77 -8.62 -6.34 4.30
CA TYR A 77 -8.08 -5.73 3.09
C TYR A 77 -6.79 -4.93 3.36
N CYS A 78 -6.76 -4.09 4.39
CA CYS A 78 -5.56 -3.34 4.79
C CYS A 78 -4.39 -4.27 5.12
N ILE A 79 -4.62 -5.35 5.86
CA ILE A 79 -3.58 -6.34 6.21
C ILE A 79 -3.01 -7.00 4.95
N HIS A 80 -3.87 -7.42 4.02
CA HIS A 80 -3.45 -8.00 2.75
C HIS A 80 -2.63 -7.00 1.93
N MET A 81 -3.08 -5.75 1.85
CA MET A 81 -2.40 -4.71 1.09
C MET A 81 -1.04 -4.35 1.71
N GLN A 82 -0.97 -4.19 3.03
CA GLN A 82 0.29 -3.96 3.75
C GLN A 82 1.26 -5.11 3.53
N THR A 83 0.81 -6.35 3.67
CA THR A 83 1.65 -7.54 3.48
C THR A 83 2.19 -7.63 2.06
N ALA A 84 1.34 -7.40 1.06
CA ALA A 84 1.75 -7.43 -0.34
C ALA A 84 2.71 -6.28 -0.69
N LEU A 85 2.49 -5.08 -0.15
CA LEU A 85 3.41 -3.95 -0.28
C LEU A 85 4.78 -4.27 0.34
N THR A 86 4.79 -4.78 1.58
CA THR A 86 6.02 -5.15 2.28
C THR A 86 6.76 -6.25 1.53
N ALA A 87 6.08 -7.31 1.09
CA ALA A 87 6.70 -8.40 0.33
C ALA A 87 7.40 -7.88 -0.93
N ASN A 88 6.73 -7.05 -1.73
CA ASN A 88 7.29 -6.52 -2.96
C ASN A 88 8.44 -5.52 -2.71
N ILE A 89 8.36 -4.72 -1.64
CA ILE A 89 9.48 -3.86 -1.23
C ILE A 89 10.68 -4.72 -0.84
N PHE A 90 10.48 -5.80 -0.08
CA PHE A 90 11.53 -6.73 0.26
C PHE A 90 12.14 -7.37 -0.98
N THR A 91 11.35 -7.81 -1.95
CA THR A 91 11.86 -8.35 -3.22
C THR A 91 12.70 -7.32 -3.98
N LEU A 92 12.28 -6.06 -4.02
CA LEU A 92 13.04 -4.98 -4.67
C LEU A 92 14.36 -4.66 -3.95
N LEU A 93 14.41 -4.83 -2.64
CA LEU A 93 15.61 -4.58 -1.83
C LEU A 93 16.53 -5.81 -1.75
N SER A 94 15.99 -7.02 -1.86
CA SER A 94 16.73 -8.27 -1.70
C SER A 94 17.41 -8.74 -2.98
N VAL A 95 16.96 -8.29 -4.15
CA VAL A 95 17.67 -8.53 -5.41
C VAL A 95 18.86 -7.57 -5.46
N PRO A 96 20.11 -8.04 -5.25
CA PRO A 96 21.27 -7.20 -5.52
C PRO A 96 21.14 -6.74 -6.96
N ARG A 97 21.40 -5.46 -7.23
CA ARG A 97 21.48 -4.93 -8.58
C ARG A 97 22.49 -5.80 -9.31
N SER A 98 22.04 -6.79 -10.08
CA SER A 98 22.92 -7.49 -10.99
C SER A 98 23.40 -6.38 -11.90
N GLU A 99 24.67 -6.01 -11.73
CA GLU A 99 25.40 -5.36 -12.80
C GLU A 99 25.11 -6.17 -14.07
N GLU A 100 24.91 -5.46 -15.18
CA GLU A 100 24.56 -6.05 -16.46
C GLU A 100 25.40 -7.31 -16.66
N THR A 101 24.73 -8.47 -16.66
CA THR A 101 25.43 -9.72 -16.88
C THR A 101 26.14 -9.58 -18.21
N ILE A 102 27.47 -9.73 -18.21
CA ILE A 102 28.28 -9.69 -19.42
C ILE A 102 27.75 -10.77 -20.36
N LYS A 103 27.06 -10.35 -21.42
CA LYS A 103 26.43 -11.27 -22.39
C LYS A 103 27.28 -11.43 -23.63
N THR A 104 28.13 -10.44 -23.92
CA THR A 104 28.98 -10.41 -25.10
C THR A 104 30.46 -10.26 -24.70
N PRO A 105 31.40 -10.67 -25.56
CA PRO A 105 32.82 -10.39 -25.37
C PRO A 105 33.10 -8.89 -25.32
N GLU A 106 32.30 -8.07 -26.01
CA GLU A 106 32.39 -6.61 -25.99
C GLU A 106 32.10 -6.03 -24.59
N ASP A 107 31.08 -6.55 -23.92
CA ASP A 107 30.75 -6.19 -22.54
C ASP A 107 31.88 -6.57 -21.56
N LEU A 108 32.57 -7.70 -21.82
CA LEU A 108 33.71 -8.16 -21.02
C LEU A 108 34.90 -7.19 -21.12
N VAL A 109 35.23 -6.74 -22.34
CA VAL A 109 36.30 -5.76 -22.59
C VAL A 109 35.98 -4.40 -21.94
N ASN A 110 34.73 -3.97 -21.99
CA ASN A 110 34.28 -2.72 -21.40
C ASN A 110 34.18 -2.76 -19.87
N SER A 111 34.06 -3.95 -19.28
CA SER A 111 33.88 -4.12 -17.83
C SER A 111 35.13 -3.87 -16.98
N LYS A 112 36.32 -3.73 -17.59
CA LYS A 112 37.63 -3.59 -16.91
C LYS A 112 37.91 -4.68 -15.86
N MET A 113 37.26 -5.84 -15.94
CA MET A 113 37.54 -6.95 -15.04
C MET A 113 38.88 -7.61 -15.39
N PRO A 114 39.68 -8.03 -14.40
CA PRO A 114 40.96 -8.72 -14.66
C PRO A 114 40.68 -10.08 -15.31
N ILE A 115 41.09 -10.22 -16.57
CA ILE A 115 41.02 -11.49 -17.30
C ILE A 115 42.26 -12.30 -16.89
N CYS A 116 42.07 -13.27 -15.99
CA CYS A 116 43.10 -14.27 -15.70
C CYS A 116 42.98 -15.40 -16.73
N ALA A 117 43.92 -15.48 -17.67
CA ALA A 117 44.11 -16.69 -18.46
C ALA A 117 44.75 -17.75 -17.57
N VAL A 118 44.13 -18.92 -17.46
CA VAL A 118 44.73 -20.09 -16.82
C VAL A 118 45.65 -20.73 -17.85
N GLU A 119 46.96 -20.76 -17.55
CA GLU A 119 47.99 -21.45 -18.34
C GLU A 119 47.76 -22.96 -18.40
#